data_AF-A0A3P7LHX0-F1
#
_entry.id   AF-A0A3P7LHX0-F1
#
_cell.length_a   1.000
_cell.length_b   1.000
_cell.length_c   1.000
_cell.angle_alpha   90.00
_cell.angle_beta   90.00
_cell.angle_gamma   90.00
#
_symmetry.space_group_name_H-M   'P 1'
#
loop_
_entity.id
_entity.type
_entity.pdbx_description
1 polymer ?
#
loop_
_entity_poly.entity_id
_entity_poly.type
_entity_poly.pdbx_seq_one_letter_code
_entity_poly.pdbx_strand_id
1 'polypeptide(L)'
;MSQIWLAGNRRLGINFCNKFLKVASEKLRSCLPFAVVGSNLLKEEGGKKIRYREYPWGVVEVENMAHNDFIPLRDMVVRTNLIDMIDVTRSVHYENFRLRQMDKLPKHALDKDPFTQMEEDRRKKENELAEKKKSFEKLDIRERDLKQEIDLRKAELERLKQEIEDLRRGSIGDSKTSLSMTNENSGKSSPTDKIKKKSGTLGLFNRN
;
A
#
# COMPACT_ATOMS: atom_id res chain seq x y z
N MET A 1 -16.57 -29.73 7.81
CA MET A 1 -16.18 -28.86 8.94
C MET A 1 -15.03 -29.53 9.67
N SER A 2 -14.03 -28.75 10.09
CA SER A 2 -12.79 -29.15 10.76
C SER A 2 -11.66 -29.71 9.88
N GLN A 3 -10.95 -28.81 9.21
CA GLN A 3 -9.49 -28.84 9.22
C GLN A 3 -9.01 -27.51 9.79
N ILE A 4 -8.59 -27.55 11.06
CA ILE A 4 -8.08 -26.40 11.81
C ILE A 4 -6.56 -26.56 11.92
N TRP A 5 -5.87 -25.61 11.29
CA TRP A 5 -4.55 -25.07 11.66
C TRP A 5 -3.38 -26.04 11.88
N LEU A 6 -2.69 -26.36 10.77
CA LEU A 6 -1.23 -26.55 10.75
C LEU A 6 -0.63 -25.59 9.71
N ALA A 7 -0.92 -24.29 9.85
CA ALA A 7 -0.36 -23.26 9.01
C ALA A 7 0.90 -22.68 9.66
N GLY A 8 2.05 -23.15 9.17
CA GLY A 8 3.22 -22.30 8.96
C GLY A 8 3.80 -21.65 10.21
N ASN A 9 4.65 -22.40 10.90
CA ASN A 9 5.70 -21.83 11.74
C ASN A 9 6.71 -21.09 10.82
N ARG A 10 6.30 -19.92 10.29
CA ARG A 10 7.18 -18.94 9.65
C ARG A 10 8.02 -18.32 10.76
N ARG A 11 9.02 -19.08 11.24
CA ARG A 11 10.19 -18.49 11.88
C ARG A 11 10.74 -17.48 10.88
N LEU A 12 10.54 -16.21 11.17
CA LEU A 12 11.29 -15.10 10.58
C LEU A 12 12.77 -15.53 10.62
N GLY A 13 13.30 -15.85 9.45
CA GLY A 13 14.64 -16.38 9.25
C GLY A 13 15.66 -15.29 9.51
N ILE A 14 15.82 -14.87 10.77
CA ILE A 14 16.98 -14.12 11.23
C ILE A 14 18.12 -15.15 11.39
N ASN A 15 18.57 -15.71 10.28
CA ASN A 15 19.67 -16.67 10.24
C ASN A 15 21.01 -16.03 10.63
N PHE A 16 21.07 -14.70 10.65
CA PHE A 16 22.20 -13.93 11.16
C PHE A 16 22.55 -14.30 12.60
N CYS A 17 21.55 -14.59 13.44
CA CYS A 17 21.79 -14.92 14.85
C CYS A 17 22.09 -16.41 15.10
N ASN A 18 21.50 -17.35 14.33
CA ASN A 18 21.55 -18.78 14.68
C ASN A 18 22.93 -19.43 14.50
N LYS A 19 23.78 -18.95 13.58
CA LYS A 19 25.14 -19.49 13.43
C LYS A 19 26.05 -19.03 14.57
N PHE A 20 25.93 -17.77 14.98
CA PHE A 20 26.66 -17.18 16.11
C PHE A 20 26.19 -17.71 17.46
N LEU A 21 24.88 -17.92 17.63
CA LEU A 21 24.28 -18.44 18.86
C LEU A 21 24.59 -19.91 19.13
N LYS A 22 25.03 -20.69 18.13
CA LYS A 22 25.40 -22.10 18.32
C LYS A 22 26.71 -22.29 19.08
N VAL A 23 27.63 -21.32 18.98
CA VAL A 23 28.94 -21.33 19.66
C VAL A 23 28.93 -20.45 20.90
N ALA A 24 27.95 -19.55 21.02
CA ALA A 24 27.74 -18.73 22.19
C ALA A 24 27.41 -19.56 23.44
N SER A 25 28.02 -19.20 24.58
CA SER A 25 27.72 -19.76 25.90
C SER A 25 26.21 -19.69 26.18
N GLU A 26 25.68 -20.68 26.90
CA GLU A 26 24.27 -20.76 27.30
C GLU A 26 23.79 -19.48 28.02
N LYS A 27 24.70 -18.82 28.75
CA LYS A 27 24.48 -17.50 29.38
C LYS A 27 24.20 -16.38 28.38
N LEU A 28 24.82 -16.39 27.21
CA LEU A 28 24.60 -15.37 26.18
C LEU A 28 23.27 -15.60 25.46
N ARG A 29 22.84 -16.88 25.35
CA ARG A 29 21.55 -17.24 24.76
C ARG A 29 20.39 -16.78 25.65
N SER A 30 20.54 -16.82 26.97
CA SER A 30 19.53 -16.32 27.92
C SER A 30 19.43 -14.79 27.95
N CYS A 31 20.49 -14.08 27.55
CA CYS A 31 20.51 -12.61 27.46
C CYS A 31 19.86 -12.07 26.17
N LEU A 32 19.29 -12.92 25.31
CA LEU A 32 18.59 -12.47 24.10
C LEU A 32 17.08 -12.31 24.31
N PRO A 33 16.48 -11.19 23.88
CA PRO A 33 17.11 -9.99 23.31
C PRO A 33 17.81 -9.14 24.39
N PHE A 34 18.99 -8.58 24.07
CA PHE A 34 19.76 -7.80 25.05
C PHE A 34 19.00 -6.56 25.52
N ALA A 35 18.78 -6.45 26.83
CA ALA A 35 18.31 -5.21 27.43
C ALA A 35 19.52 -4.30 27.64
N VAL A 36 19.59 -3.20 26.88
CA VAL A 36 20.74 -2.28 26.93
C VAL A 36 20.38 -0.83 27.27
N VAL A 37 21.15 -0.24 28.19
CA VAL A 37 21.15 1.17 28.57
C VAL A 37 22.46 1.79 28.13
N GLY A 38 22.41 2.89 27.37
CA GLY A 38 23.59 3.62 26.90
C GLY A 38 23.73 5.00 27.55
N SER A 39 24.95 5.38 27.94
CA SER A 39 25.24 6.73 28.43
C SER A 39 26.58 7.25 27.88
N ASN A 40 26.64 8.56 27.70
CA ASN A 40 27.86 9.32 27.36
C ASN A 40 28.47 10.01 28.59
N LEU A 41 27.75 10.05 29.72
CA LEU A 41 28.21 10.69 30.95
C LEU A 41 29.16 9.77 31.71
N LEU A 42 30.24 10.34 32.24
CA LEU A 42 31.26 9.65 33.03
C LEU A 42 31.24 10.19 34.46
N LYS A 43 31.25 9.28 35.44
CA LYS A 43 31.47 9.59 36.85
C LYS A 43 32.81 8.99 37.25
N GLU A 44 33.56 9.71 38.05
CA GLU A 44 34.76 9.18 38.68
C GLU A 44 34.40 8.64 40.06
N GLU A 45 34.55 7.32 40.23
CA GLU A 45 34.24 6.63 41.47
C GLU A 45 35.41 5.71 41.81
N GLY A 46 36.03 5.92 42.98
CA GLY A 46 37.20 5.15 43.41
C GLY A 46 38.39 5.21 42.44
N GLY A 47 38.57 6.32 41.71
CA GLY A 47 39.64 6.51 40.72
C GLY A 47 39.41 5.80 39.37
N LYS A 48 38.22 5.24 39.14
CA LYS A 48 37.81 4.68 37.85
C LYS A 48 36.70 5.53 37.24
N LYS A 49 36.79 5.76 35.93
CA LYS A 49 35.75 6.45 35.16
C LYS A 49 34.69 5.44 34.74
N ILE A 50 33.47 5.57 35.26
CA ILE A 50 32.34 4.68 35.01
C ILE A 50 31.26 5.44 34.25
N ARG A 51 30.63 4.79 33.26
CA ARG A 51 29.48 5.36 32.53
C ARG A 51 28.19 5.11 33.28
N TYR A 52 27.37 6.15 33.46
CA TYR A 52 26.15 6.09 34.25
C TYR A 52 25.02 6.93 33.66
N ARG A 53 23.77 6.59 34.00
CA ARG A 53 22.61 7.46 33.83
C ARG A 53 22.02 7.78 35.18
N GLU A 54 21.81 9.06 35.44
CA GLU A 54 21.15 9.52 36.66
C GLU A 54 19.70 9.88 36.36
N TYR A 55 18.81 9.37 37.20
CA TYR A 55 17.41 9.74 37.26
C TYR A 55 17.09 10.23 38.69
N PRO A 56 15.99 10.98 38.88
CA PRO A 56 15.60 11.44 40.22
C PRO A 56 15.36 10.30 41.23
N TRP A 57 15.05 9.10 40.74
CA TRP A 57 14.82 7.89 41.55
C TRP A 57 16.03 6.97 41.70
N GLY A 58 17.19 7.32 41.11
CA GLY A 58 18.40 6.53 41.25
C GLY A 58 19.36 6.61 40.07
N VAL A 59 20.50 5.95 40.23
CA VAL A 59 21.58 5.93 39.24
C VAL A 59 21.74 4.53 38.66
N VAL A 60 21.80 4.45 37.33
CA VAL A 60 22.03 3.22 36.58
C VAL A 60 23.44 3.24 36.02
N GLU A 61 24.30 2.37 36.54
CA GLU A 61 25.62 2.10 35.97
C GLU A 61 25.51 1.27 34.69
N VAL A 62 26.12 1.75 33.61
CA VAL A 62 26.06 1.11 32.29
C VAL A 62 26.97 -0.12 32.19
N GLU A 63 28.09 -0.11 32.93
CA GLU A 63 29.09 -1.19 32.92
C GLU A 63 28.86 -2.24 34.02
N ASN A 64 27.65 -2.29 34.60
CA ASN A 64 27.29 -3.25 35.63
C ASN A 64 26.30 -4.29 35.10
N MET A 65 26.66 -5.58 35.16
CA MET A 65 25.81 -6.68 34.66
C MET A 65 24.50 -6.83 35.44
N ALA A 66 24.42 -6.34 36.68
CA ALA A 66 23.19 -6.40 37.47
C ALA A 66 22.12 -5.41 36.95
N HIS A 67 22.55 -4.32 36.32
CA HIS A 67 21.64 -3.31 35.78
C HIS A 67 21.29 -3.56 34.32
N ASN A 68 22.22 -4.15 33.55
CA ASN A 68 22.11 -4.12 32.11
C ASN A 68 23.01 -5.12 31.37
N ASP A 69 22.58 -5.61 30.21
CA ASP A 69 23.31 -6.57 29.38
C ASP A 69 24.36 -5.94 28.44
N PHE A 70 24.86 -4.74 28.75
CA PHE A 70 25.82 -4.03 27.90
C PHE A 70 27.15 -4.78 27.77
N ILE A 71 27.63 -5.38 28.86
CA ILE A 71 28.88 -6.14 28.85
C ILE A 71 28.76 -7.37 27.92
N PRO A 72 27.79 -8.28 28.12
CA PRO A 72 27.56 -9.40 27.20
C PRO A 72 27.41 -8.98 25.72
N LEU A 73 26.68 -7.89 25.44
CA LEU A 73 26.51 -7.39 24.08
C LEU A 73 27.84 -6.95 23.47
N ARG A 74 28.61 -6.11 24.18
CA ARG A 74 29.91 -5.60 23.70
C ARG A 74 30.89 -6.74 23.46
N ASP A 75 30.96 -7.68 24.39
CA ASP A 75 31.81 -8.86 24.30
C ASP A 75 31.50 -9.69 23.05
N MET A 76 30.21 -9.97 22.85
CA MET A 76 29.73 -10.69 21.69
C MET A 76 30.09 -9.97 20.37
N VAL A 77 29.74 -8.69 20.24
CA VAL A 77 29.85 -7.96 18.97
C VAL A 77 31.31 -7.64 18.64
N VAL A 78 32.05 -7.07 19.59
CA VAL A 78 33.35 -6.46 19.30
C VAL A 78 34.51 -7.40 19.61
N ARG A 79 34.44 -8.18 20.70
CA ARG A 79 35.58 -8.99 21.13
C ARG A 79 35.66 -10.33 20.41
N THR A 80 34.54 -11.04 20.32
CA THR A 80 34.56 -12.42 19.80
C THR A 80 34.12 -12.52 18.34
N ASN A 81 33.07 -11.79 17.93
CA ASN A 81 32.40 -12.08 16.66
C ASN A 81 32.65 -11.05 15.55
N LEU A 82 33.47 -10.02 15.78
CA LEU A 82 33.65 -8.94 14.81
C LEU A 82 34.17 -9.45 13.46
N ILE A 83 35.20 -10.29 13.50
CA ILE A 83 35.84 -10.85 12.30
C ILE A 83 34.85 -11.71 11.53
N ASP A 84 34.18 -12.63 12.21
CA ASP A 84 33.16 -13.49 11.59
C ASP A 84 32.00 -12.69 10.97
N MET A 85 31.56 -11.59 11.62
CA MET A 85 30.51 -10.72 11.06
C MET A 85 30.98 -10.03 9.77
N ILE A 86 32.26 -9.62 9.72
CA ILE A 86 32.87 -9.07 8.50
C ILE A 86 32.91 -10.14 7.40
N ASP A 87 33.34 -11.35 7.72
CA ASP A 87 33.46 -12.45 6.76
C ASP A 87 32.11 -12.90 6.20
N VAL A 88 31.07 -13.01 7.04
CA VAL A 88 29.70 -13.30 6.58
C VAL A 88 29.17 -12.17 5.70
N THR A 89 29.41 -10.92 6.06
CA THR A 89 29.00 -9.77 5.24
C THR A 89 29.68 -9.78 3.89
N ARG A 90 30.98 -10.11 3.84
CA ARG A 90 31.72 -10.21 2.58
C ARG A 90 31.29 -11.41 1.73
N SER A 91 31.30 -12.61 2.30
CA SER A 91 31.11 -13.86 1.54
C SER A 91 29.66 -14.16 1.19
N VAL A 92 28.71 -13.70 1.99
CA VAL A 92 27.28 -13.98 1.80
C VAL A 92 26.57 -12.72 1.34
N HIS A 93 26.52 -11.67 2.16
CA HIS A 93 25.67 -10.52 1.87
C HIS A 93 26.16 -9.72 0.65
N TYR A 94 27.46 -9.46 0.57
CA TYR A 94 28.06 -8.71 -0.53
C TYR A 94 28.09 -9.52 -1.81
N GLU A 95 28.51 -10.79 -1.79
CA GLU A 95 28.50 -11.62 -3.01
C GLU A 95 27.07 -11.85 -3.53
N ASN A 96 26.08 -12.09 -2.66
CA ASN A 96 24.68 -12.18 -3.09
C ASN A 96 24.18 -10.87 -3.72
N PHE A 97 24.52 -9.73 -3.14
CA PHE A 97 24.21 -8.43 -3.73
C PHE A 97 24.91 -8.24 -5.08
N ARG A 98 26.21 -8.53 -5.15
CA ARG A 98 27.03 -8.41 -6.37
C ARG A 98 26.47 -9.27 -7.51
N LEU A 99 26.10 -10.52 -7.22
CA LEU A 99 25.47 -11.42 -8.18
C LEU A 99 24.15 -10.83 -8.68
N ARG A 100 23.28 -10.32 -7.80
CA ARG A 100 21.99 -9.70 -8.20
C ARG A 100 22.18 -8.45 -9.07
N GLN A 101 23.24 -7.67 -8.86
CA GLN A 101 23.52 -6.48 -9.64
C GLN A 101 24.11 -6.81 -11.02
N MET A 102 24.88 -7.90 -11.12
CA MET A 102 25.47 -8.38 -12.38
C MET A 102 24.43 -9.16 -13.21
N ASP A 103 23.62 -10.00 -12.56
CA ASP A 103 22.51 -10.73 -13.15
C ASP A 103 21.25 -9.87 -13.18
N LYS A 104 21.06 -9.06 -14.23
CA LYS A 104 19.73 -8.52 -14.60
C LYS A 104 18.73 -9.63 -15.03
N LEU A 105 18.98 -10.89 -14.67
CA LEU A 105 18.22 -12.07 -15.08
C LEU A 105 17.18 -12.43 -14.02
N PRO A 106 15.93 -12.70 -14.41
CA PRO A 106 14.84 -12.91 -13.48
C PRO A 106 14.91 -14.34 -12.97
N LYS A 107 15.34 -14.59 -11.72
CA LYS A 107 15.16 -15.93 -11.13
C LYS A 107 14.62 -15.92 -9.70
N HIS A 108 13.42 -16.51 -9.63
CA HIS A 108 12.63 -17.07 -8.54
C HIS A 108 12.56 -16.34 -7.19
N ALA A 109 11.31 -16.00 -6.84
CA ALA A 109 10.85 -15.34 -5.62
C ALA A 109 11.13 -16.06 -4.29
N LEU A 110 11.97 -17.10 -4.27
CA LEU A 110 12.17 -17.96 -3.10
C LEU A 110 13.54 -17.77 -2.42
N ASP A 111 14.49 -17.06 -3.02
CA ASP A 111 15.83 -16.83 -2.45
C ASP A 111 16.20 -15.34 -2.36
N LYS A 112 15.22 -14.52 -1.96
CA LYS A 112 15.45 -13.11 -1.69
C LYS A 112 15.78 -12.94 -0.21
N ASP A 113 16.90 -12.27 0.05
CA ASP A 113 17.27 -11.87 1.41
C ASP A 113 16.16 -10.94 1.96
N PRO A 114 15.77 -11.06 3.24
CA PRO A 114 14.68 -10.29 3.83
C PRO A 114 14.78 -8.77 3.60
N PHE A 115 16.00 -8.22 3.58
CA PHE A 115 16.20 -6.79 3.33
C PHE A 115 15.86 -6.39 1.89
N THR A 116 16.20 -7.23 0.91
CA THR A 116 15.89 -6.97 -0.51
C THR A 116 14.40 -7.11 -0.78
N GLN A 117 13.73 -8.08 -0.12
CA GLN A 117 12.29 -8.26 -0.25
C GLN A 117 11.52 -7.05 0.31
N MET A 118 11.92 -6.56 1.49
CA MET A 118 11.29 -5.39 2.10
C MET A 118 11.45 -4.14 1.24
N GLU A 119 12.61 -3.96 0.61
CA GLU A 119 12.88 -2.84 -0.28
C GLU A 119 12.07 -2.92 -1.58
N GLU A 120 11.96 -4.11 -2.18
CA GLU A 120 11.11 -4.30 -3.37
C GLU A 120 9.62 -4.09 -3.06
N ASP A 121 9.15 -4.56 -1.91
CA ASP A 121 7.76 -4.40 -1.48
C ASP A 121 7.45 -2.92 -1.18
N ARG A 122 8.41 -2.19 -0.60
CA ARG A 122 8.32 -0.74 -0.41
C ARG A 122 8.19 -0.03 -1.76
N ARG A 123 9.04 -0.37 -2.72
CA ARG A 123 9.02 0.22 -4.08
C ARG A 123 7.73 -0.11 -4.83
N LYS A 124 7.21 -1.35 -4.71
CA LYS A 124 5.92 -1.74 -5.31
C LYS A 124 4.77 -0.93 -4.74
N LYS A 125 4.71 -0.78 -3.41
CA LYS A 125 3.68 0.03 -2.73
C LYS A 125 3.74 1.49 -3.14
N GLU A 126 4.93 2.05 -3.29
CA GLU A 126 5.12 3.43 -3.73
C GLU A 126 4.64 3.63 -5.18
N ASN A 127 4.99 2.71 -6.07
CA ASN A 127 4.51 2.73 -7.46
C ASN A 127 2.99 2.59 -7.54
N GLU A 128 2.41 1.65 -6.78
CA GLU A 128 0.96 1.45 -6.72
C GLU A 128 0.24 2.70 -6.18
N LEU A 129 0.82 3.36 -5.17
CA LEU A 129 0.29 4.62 -4.64
C LEU A 129 0.40 5.74 -5.67
N ALA A 130 1.50 5.84 -6.41
CA ALA A 130 1.69 6.83 -7.45
C ALA A 130 0.70 6.62 -8.62
N GLU A 131 0.44 5.38 -9.02
CA GLU A 131 -0.56 5.04 -10.04
C GLU A 131 -1.98 5.38 -9.56
N LYS A 132 -2.35 5.02 -8.33
CA LYS A 132 -3.64 5.38 -7.74
C LYS A 132 -3.83 6.89 -7.61
N LYS A 133 -2.78 7.64 -7.28
CA LYS A 133 -2.83 9.11 -7.26
C LYS A 133 -3.11 9.68 -8.65
N LYS A 134 -2.41 9.18 -9.68
CA LYS A 134 -2.64 9.62 -11.08
C LYS A 134 -4.02 9.25 -11.60
N SER A 135 -4.54 8.07 -11.26
CA SER A 135 -5.89 7.68 -11.68
C SER A 135 -6.96 8.52 -10.98
N PHE A 136 -6.77 8.83 -9.70
CA PHE A 136 -7.64 9.72 -8.95
C PHE A 136 -7.66 11.14 -9.55
N GLU A 137 -6.49 11.71 -9.85
CA GLU A 137 -6.38 13.03 -10.49
C GLU A 137 -7.10 13.09 -11.85
N LYS A 138 -6.99 12.02 -12.66
CA LYS A 138 -7.73 11.92 -13.93
C LYS A 138 -9.25 11.88 -13.74
N LEU A 139 -9.73 11.19 -12.70
CA LEU A 139 -11.17 11.13 -12.41
C LEU A 139 -11.71 12.48 -11.96
N ASP A 140 -10.96 13.20 -11.12
CA ASP A 140 -11.34 14.54 -10.65
C ASP A 140 -11.44 15.56 -11.79
N ILE A 141 -10.51 15.51 -12.76
CA ILE A 141 -10.59 16.34 -13.97
C ILE A 141 -11.84 15.99 -14.78
N ARG A 142 -12.09 14.69 -15.02
CA ARG A 142 -13.25 14.25 -15.79
C ARG A 142 -14.58 14.60 -15.12
N GLU A 143 -14.64 14.53 -13.79
CA GLU A 143 -15.82 14.93 -13.02
C GLU A 143 -16.11 16.43 -13.18
N ARG A 144 -15.07 17.27 -13.11
CA ARG A 144 -15.19 18.71 -13.37
C ARG A 144 -15.68 19.01 -14.78
N ASP A 145 -15.12 18.34 -15.79
CA ASP A 145 -15.53 18.53 -17.19
C ASP A 145 -17.00 18.11 -17.43
N LEU A 146 -17.40 16.96 -16.89
CA LEU A 146 -18.79 16.48 -16.99
C LEU A 146 -19.77 17.41 -16.26
N LYS A 147 -19.37 17.97 -15.11
CA LYS A 147 -20.19 18.92 -14.37
C LYS A 147 -20.40 20.21 -15.15
N GLN A 148 -19.34 20.75 -15.77
CA GLN A 148 -19.44 21.93 -16.65
C GLN A 148 -20.39 21.67 -17.83
N GLU A 149 -20.29 20.52 -18.48
CA GLU A 149 -21.18 20.13 -19.59
C GLU A 149 -22.65 20.03 -19.14
N ILE A 150 -22.90 19.43 -17.97
CA ILE A 150 -24.25 19.33 -17.40
C ILE A 150 -24.82 20.72 -17.11
N ASP A 151 -24.02 21.62 -16.54
CA ASP A 151 -24.47 22.97 -16.19
C ASP A 151 -24.77 23.80 -17.45
N LEU A 152 -23.96 23.67 -18.51
CA LEU A 152 -24.21 24.29 -19.81
C LEU A 152 -25.52 23.79 -20.44
N ARG A 153 -25.72 22.47 -20.53
CA ARG A 153 -26.95 21.89 -21.09
C ARG A 153 -28.19 22.25 -20.29
N LYS A 154 -28.09 22.34 -18.96
CA LYS A 154 -29.18 22.81 -18.10
C LYS A 154 -29.54 24.26 -18.41
N ALA A 155 -28.56 25.15 -18.58
CA ALA A 155 -28.80 26.55 -18.92
C ALA A 155 -29.46 26.71 -20.30
N GLU A 156 -29.04 25.92 -21.29
CA GLU A 156 -29.64 25.91 -22.63
C GLU A 156 -31.09 25.41 -22.62
N LEU A 157 -31.34 24.29 -21.91
CA LEU A 157 -32.70 23.78 -21.72
C LEU A 157 -33.60 24.80 -21.02
N GLU A 158 -33.10 25.52 -20.03
CA GLU A 158 -33.88 26.53 -19.33
C GLU A 158 -34.20 27.73 -20.22
N ARG A 159 -33.26 28.13 -21.09
CA ARG A 159 -33.48 29.15 -22.12
C ARG A 159 -34.58 28.76 -23.10
N LEU A 160 -34.52 27.54 -23.64
CA LEU A 160 -35.52 27.01 -24.57
C LEU A 160 -36.90 26.89 -23.90
N LYS A 161 -36.97 26.45 -22.64
CA LYS A 161 -38.23 26.43 -21.88
C LYS A 161 -38.83 27.82 -21.72
N GLN A 162 -38.00 28.81 -21.40
CA GLN A 162 -38.45 30.20 -21.24
C GLN A 162 -39.03 30.74 -22.55
N GLU A 163 -38.36 30.47 -23.68
CA GLU A 163 -38.83 30.84 -25.02
C GLU A 163 -40.16 30.18 -25.38
N ILE A 164 -40.33 28.89 -25.06
CA ILE A 164 -41.60 28.17 -25.26
C ILE A 164 -42.73 28.79 -24.42
N GLU A 165 -42.48 29.14 -23.16
CA GLU A 165 -43.49 29.80 -22.31
C GLU A 165 -43.83 31.23 -22.77
N ASP A 166 -42.87 31.98 -23.30
CA ASP A 166 -43.10 33.30 -23.89
C ASP A 166 -44.01 33.21 -25.13
N LEU A 167 -43.73 32.26 -26.04
CA LEU A 167 -44.58 31.98 -27.21
C LEU A 167 -45.99 31.52 -26.81
N ARG A 168 -46.09 30.71 -25.75
CA ARG A 168 -47.38 30.25 -25.22
C ARG A 168 -48.19 31.37 -24.57
N ARG A 169 -47.55 32.31 -23.87
CA ARG A 169 -48.21 33.53 -23.35
C ARG A 169 -48.67 34.46 -24.46
N GLY A 170 -47.89 34.61 -25.53
CA GLY A 170 -48.28 35.39 -26.70
C GLY A 170 -49.53 34.84 -27.39
N SER A 171 -49.63 33.51 -27.53
CA SER A 171 -50.75 32.87 -28.22
C SER A 171 -52.07 32.85 -27.41
N ILE A 172 -52.01 33.00 -26.08
CA ILE A 172 -53.19 33.11 -25.20
C ILE A 172 -53.82 34.51 -25.25
N GLY A 173 -53.10 35.54 -25.72
CA GLY A 173 -53.61 36.90 -25.90
C GLY A 173 -54.58 37.06 -27.08
N ASP A 174 -54.39 36.27 -28.15
CA ASP A 174 -55.14 36.42 -29.41
C ASP A 174 -56.38 35.53 -29.52
N SER A 175 -56.62 34.63 -28.57
CA SER A 175 -57.69 33.62 -28.64
C SER A 175 -59.03 34.05 -28.00
N LYS A 176 -59.22 35.33 -27.68
CA LYS A 176 -60.47 35.86 -27.11
C LYS A 176 -61.32 36.64 -28.13
N THR A 177 -61.35 36.21 -29.38
CA THR A 177 -62.39 36.63 -30.33
C THR A 177 -62.66 35.57 -31.37
N SER A 178 -63.92 35.14 -31.41
CA SER A 178 -64.61 34.34 -32.44
C SER A 178 -64.36 32.81 -32.49
N LEU A 179 -65.43 32.11 -32.10
CA LEU A 179 -65.78 30.74 -32.48
C LEU A 179 -65.75 30.54 -34.01
N SER A 180 -65.44 29.34 -34.49
CA SER A 180 -66.46 28.33 -34.88
C SER A 180 -65.88 27.19 -35.71
N MET A 181 -66.17 25.96 -35.26
CA MET A 181 -66.51 24.74 -36.01
C MET A 181 -66.16 24.65 -37.51
N THR A 182 -65.46 23.58 -37.91
CA THR A 182 -66.00 22.60 -38.88
C THR A 182 -65.43 21.21 -38.65
N ASN A 183 -66.34 20.27 -38.85
CA ASN A 183 -66.26 18.83 -38.72
C ASN A 183 -65.75 18.19 -40.03
N GLU A 184 -65.53 16.88 -39.95
CA GLU A 184 -65.37 15.86 -40.99
C GLU A 184 -63.93 15.47 -41.37
N ASN A 185 -63.58 14.22 -41.67
CA ASN A 185 -64.05 12.86 -41.41
C ASN A 185 -63.02 11.97 -42.16
N SER A 186 -62.97 10.66 -41.85
CA SER A 186 -62.20 9.58 -42.49
C SER A 186 -60.75 9.40 -41.99
N GLY A 187 -60.28 8.22 -41.57
CA GLY A 187 -60.87 6.89 -41.50
C GLY A 187 -59.81 5.84 -41.83
N LYS A 188 -59.42 5.00 -40.84
CA LYS A 188 -58.78 3.66 -40.95
C LYS A 188 -57.39 3.66 -41.65
N SER A 189 -56.39 2.85 -41.35
CA SER A 189 -56.27 1.48 -40.81
C SER A 189 -54.78 1.22 -40.46
N SER A 190 -54.48 0.38 -39.47
CA SER A 190 -53.20 -0.36 -39.38
C SER A 190 -53.10 -1.38 -40.54
N PRO A 191 -51.91 -1.92 -40.91
CA PRO A 191 -51.27 -2.99 -40.12
C PRO A 191 -49.72 -3.03 -40.16
N THR A 192 -49.25 -3.89 -39.27
CA THR A 192 -47.90 -4.43 -39.02
C THR A 192 -47.13 -4.92 -40.25
N ASP A 193 -45.78 -4.95 -40.18
CA ASP A 193 -45.07 -6.23 -40.37
C ASP A 193 -43.63 -6.28 -39.84
N LYS A 194 -43.26 -7.48 -39.39
CA LYS A 194 -42.00 -7.90 -38.75
C LYS A 194 -41.01 -8.44 -39.79
N ILE A 195 -39.73 -8.58 -39.42
CA ILE A 195 -38.78 -9.70 -39.69
C ILE A 195 -37.41 -9.23 -39.11
N LYS A 196 -36.76 -9.78 -38.07
CA LYS A 196 -36.45 -11.13 -37.56
C LYS A 196 -35.20 -11.76 -38.18
N LYS A 197 -34.15 -11.96 -37.37
CA LYS A 197 -33.21 -13.13 -37.33
C LYS A 197 -32.25 -12.92 -36.14
N LYS A 198 -32.36 -13.69 -35.04
CA LYS A 198 -32.10 -15.12 -34.76
C LYS A 198 -30.69 -15.37 -34.20
N SER A 199 -30.68 -15.87 -32.95
CA SER A 199 -29.85 -16.91 -32.30
C SER A 199 -28.36 -17.01 -32.67
N GLY A 200 -27.39 -17.06 -31.76
CA GLY A 200 -27.35 -17.64 -30.42
C GLY A 200 -26.33 -18.77 -30.41
N THR A 201 -25.31 -18.76 -29.53
CA THR A 201 -24.54 -19.95 -29.11
C THR A 201 -23.80 -19.61 -27.80
N LEU A 202 -23.97 -20.50 -26.82
CA LEU A 202 -23.27 -20.57 -25.53
C LEU A 202 -21.87 -21.19 -25.71
N GLY A 203 -20.90 -20.79 -24.87
CA GLY A 203 -19.95 -21.75 -24.30
C GLY A 203 -18.44 -21.43 -24.33
N LEU A 204 -17.87 -21.42 -23.12
CA LEU A 204 -16.60 -22.01 -22.68
C LEU A 204 -15.21 -21.47 -23.15
N PHE A 205 -14.40 -21.12 -22.13
CA PHE A 205 -12.96 -21.35 -21.90
C PHE A 205 -11.92 -21.03 -22.99
N ASN A 206 -10.96 -20.14 -22.67
CA ASN A 206 -9.61 -20.60 -22.31
C ASN A 206 -8.83 -19.54 -21.49
N ARG A 207 -8.18 -19.98 -20.40
CA ARG A 207 -7.12 -19.25 -19.68
C ARG A 207 -5.79 -19.79 -20.18
N ASN A 208 -4.84 -18.90 -20.46
CA ASN A 208 -3.41 -19.20 -20.38
C ASN A 208 -2.93 -19.08 -18.94
#